data_AF-F3ZMV2-F1
#
_entry.id   AF-F3ZMV2-F1
#
_cell.length_a   1.000
_cell.length_b   1.000
_cell.length_c   1.000
_cell.angle_alpha   90.00
_cell.angle_beta   90.00
_cell.angle_gamma   90.00
#
_symmetry.space_group_name_H-M   'P 1'
#
loop_
_entity.id
_entity.type
_entity.pdbx_description
1 polymer ?
#
loop_
_entity_poly.entity_id
_entity_poly.type
_entity_poly.pdbx_seq_one_letter_code
_entity_poly.pdbx_strand_id
1 'polypeptide(L)'
;MDWDAHTEEVRLATIALPTVVSDLLGRLTDEIEKLTRSSPLAAARAAHLMQVAAKQAGRWPAQKALNDTDRHDAAVALVVSENGARSLLAHLGDVSLYG
;
A
#
# COMPACT_ATOMS: atom_id res chain seq x y z
N MET A 1 14.10 -21.55 19.73
CA MET A 1 14.21 -21.07 18.33
C MET A 1 12.89 -21.39 17.68
N ASP A 2 12.05 -20.38 17.54
CA ASP A 2 10.71 -20.54 17.01
C ASP A 2 10.76 -20.30 15.49
N TRP A 3 10.98 -21.38 14.75
CA TRP A 3 11.00 -21.35 13.30
C TRP A 3 9.61 -21.07 12.71
N ASP A 4 8.55 -21.29 13.47
CA ASP A 4 7.18 -21.02 13.04
C ASP A 4 6.90 -19.52 13.04
N ALA A 5 7.34 -18.81 14.09
CA ALA A 5 7.31 -17.34 14.13
C ALA A 5 8.10 -16.71 12.98
N HIS A 6 9.30 -17.23 12.69
CA HIS A 6 10.12 -16.72 11.58
C HIS A 6 9.51 -17.02 10.20
N THR A 7 8.85 -18.17 10.03
CA THR A 7 8.19 -18.53 8.77
C THR A 7 6.95 -17.66 8.52
N GLU A 8 6.22 -17.31 9.58
CA GLU A 8 5.06 -16.41 9.49
C GLU A 8 5.47 -14.96 9.20
N GLU A 9 6.57 -14.47 9.80
CA GLU A 9 7.17 -13.18 9.45
C GLU A 9 7.53 -13.11 7.95
N VAL A 10 8.14 -14.17 7.41
CA VAL A 10 8.46 -14.25 5.97
C VAL A 10 7.17 -14.29 5.14
N ARG A 11 6.16 -15.07 5.53
CA ARG A 11 4.89 -15.16 4.80
C ARG A 11 4.16 -13.82 4.75
N LEU A 12 4.12 -13.08 5.86
CA LEU A 12 3.52 -11.75 5.96
C LEU A 12 4.33 -10.71 5.16
N ALA A 13 5.66 -10.81 5.13
CA ALA A 13 6.50 -9.94 4.31
C ALA A 13 6.32 -10.22 2.80
N THR A 14 5.66 -11.35 2.49
CA THR A 14 5.38 -11.83 1.14
C THR A 14 3.87 -11.88 0.87
N ILE A 15 3.04 -11.01 1.46
CA ILE A 15 1.65 -10.83 0.98
C ILE A 15 1.73 -10.35 -0.47
N ALA A 16 1.78 -11.31 -1.38
CA ALA A 16 1.96 -11.06 -2.79
C ALA A 16 0.65 -10.50 -3.34
N LEU A 17 0.73 -9.33 -3.96
CA LEU A 17 -0.34 -8.87 -4.82
C LEU A 17 -0.52 -9.93 -5.94
N PRO A 18 -1.77 -10.21 -6.35
CA PRO A 18 -2.00 -11.00 -7.54
C PRO A 18 -1.18 -10.44 -8.71
N THR A 19 -0.53 -11.30 -9.49
CA THR A 19 0.41 -10.89 -10.56
C THR A 19 -0.19 -9.87 -11.52
N VAL A 20 -1.48 -10.00 -11.84
CA VAL A 20 -2.22 -9.02 -12.65
C VAL A 20 -2.16 -7.61 -12.06
N VAL A 21 -2.33 -7.48 -10.74
CA VAL A 21 -2.32 -6.17 -10.07
C VAL A 21 -0.91 -5.59 -10.04
N SER A 22 0.10 -6.40 -9.69
CA SER A 22 1.49 -5.94 -9.68
C SER A 22 1.97 -5.51 -11.07
N ASP A 23 1.62 -6.27 -12.12
CA ASP A 23 1.99 -5.96 -13.51
C ASP A 23 1.33 -4.67 -14.00
N LEU A 24 0.05 -4.46 -13.66
CA LEU A 24 -0.67 -3.23 -14.03
C LEU A 24 -0.04 -2.00 -13.36
N LEU A 25 0.30 -2.09 -12.07
CA LEU A 25 0.96 -1.01 -11.34
C LEU A 25 2.36 -0.72 -11.91
N GLY A 26 3.12 -1.76 -12.24
CA GLY A 26 4.43 -1.64 -12.89
C GLY A 26 4.33 -0.92 -14.23
N ARG A 27 3.46 -1.41 -15.13
CA ARG A 27 3.24 -0.80 -16.45
C ARG A 27 2.79 0.66 -16.36
N LEU A 28 1.88 0.99 -15.43
CA LEU A 28 1.43 2.36 -15.25
C LEU A 28 2.56 3.27 -14.78
N THR A 29 3.41 2.79 -13.88
CA THR A 29 4.59 3.53 -13.40
C THR A 29 5.55 3.83 -14.55
N ASP A 30 5.85 2.84 -15.39
CA ASP A 30 6.73 3.00 -16.56
C ASP A 30 6.18 4.03 -17.55
N GLU A 31 4.88 4.02 -17.83
CA GLU A 31 4.26 5.00 -18.73
C GLU A 31 4.29 6.42 -18.16
N ILE A 32 4.11 6.57 -16.84
CA ILE A 32 4.24 7.89 -16.18
C ILE A 32 5.67 8.40 -16.23
N GLU A 33 6.66 7.52 -16.06
CA GLU A 33 8.07 7.91 -16.19
C GLU A 33 8.36 8.40 -17.62
N LYS A 34 7.87 7.69 -18.64
CA LYS A 34 8.00 8.11 -20.05
C LYS A 34 7.34 9.46 -20.31
N LEU A 35 6.18 9.73 -19.72
CA LEU A 35 5.49 11.03 -19.83
C LEU A 35 6.34 12.19 -19.31
N THR A 36 7.26 11.96 -18.38
CA THR A 36 8.14 13.03 -17.86
C THR A 36 8.96 13.69 -18.97
N ARG A 37 9.34 12.93 -20.00
CA ARG A 37 10.14 13.43 -21.12
C ARG A 37 9.34 14.35 -22.06
N SER A 38 8.03 14.13 -22.19
CA SER A 38 7.17 14.88 -23.11
C SER A 38 6.36 15.97 -22.38
N SER A 39 5.95 15.73 -21.14
CA SER A 39 5.20 16.67 -20.31
C SER A 39 5.33 16.33 -18.82
N PRO A 40 6.24 17.00 -18.08
CA PRO A 40 6.39 16.81 -16.64
C PRO A 40 5.09 17.05 -15.85
N LEU A 41 4.28 18.03 -16.26
CA LEU A 41 2.99 18.32 -15.62
C LEU A 41 1.96 17.21 -15.86
N ALA A 42 1.96 16.56 -17.02
CA ALA A 42 1.09 15.42 -17.27
C ALA A 42 1.50 14.21 -16.42
N ALA A 43 2.81 13.96 -16.26
CA ALA A 43 3.32 12.90 -15.39
C ALA A 43 2.93 13.15 -13.92
N ALA A 44 3.11 14.38 -13.43
CA ALA A 44 2.68 14.77 -12.08
C ALA A 44 1.16 14.62 -11.89
N ARG A 45 0.36 14.99 -12.89
CA ARG A 45 -1.10 14.80 -12.87
C ARG A 45 -1.47 13.32 -12.81
N ALA A 46 -0.80 12.46 -13.58
CA ALA A 46 -1.05 11.03 -13.57
C ALA A 46 -0.71 10.40 -12.20
N ALA A 47 0.43 10.78 -11.61
CA ALA A 47 0.81 10.35 -10.26
C ALA A 47 -0.22 10.81 -9.21
N HIS A 48 -0.72 12.04 -9.31
CA HIS A 48 -1.79 12.52 -8.42
C HIS A 48 -3.07 11.69 -8.56
N LEU A 49 -3.48 11.37 -9.79
CA LEU A 49 -4.65 10.52 -10.04
C LEU A 49 -4.47 9.11 -9.47
N MET A 50 -3.26 8.54 -9.52
CA MET A 50 -2.97 7.27 -8.85
C MET A 50 -3.18 7.34 -7.34
N GLN A 51 -2.73 8.42 -6.68
CA GLN A 51 -2.96 8.61 -5.24
C GLN A 51 -4.44 8.70 -4.91
N VAL A 52 -5.22 9.43 -5.74
CA VAL A 52 -6.67 9.54 -5.57
C VAL A 52 -7.34 8.18 -5.75
N ALA A 53 -6.98 7.42 -6.79
CA ALA A 53 -7.50 6.08 -7.03
C ALA A 53 -7.15 5.11 -5.90
N ALA A 54 -5.92 5.16 -5.39
CA ALA A 54 -5.47 4.36 -4.26
C ALA A 54 -6.27 4.66 -2.99
N LYS A 55 -6.58 5.93 -2.71
CA LYS A 55 -7.46 6.28 -1.58
C LYS A 55 -8.88 5.74 -1.75
N GLN A 56 -9.45 5.89 -2.94
CA GLN A 56 -10.83 5.42 -3.20
C GLN A 56 -10.95 3.90 -3.11
N ALA A 57 -10.02 3.17 -3.74
CA ALA A 57 -10.01 1.72 -3.73
C ALA A 57 -9.57 1.16 -2.36
N GLY A 58 -8.66 1.85 -1.69
CA GLY A 58 -8.06 1.44 -0.42
C GLY A 58 -8.92 1.73 0.81
N ARG A 59 -9.95 2.57 0.72
CA ARG A 59 -10.75 3.00 1.89
C ARG A 59 -11.30 1.84 2.71
N TRP A 60 -12.08 0.96 2.10
CA TRP A 60 -12.68 -0.16 2.81
C TRP A 60 -11.66 -1.24 3.22
N PRO A 61 -10.72 -1.66 2.36
CA PRO A 61 -9.65 -2.58 2.76
C PRO A 61 -8.83 -2.06 3.94
N ALA A 62 -8.48 -0.77 3.93
CA ALA A 62 -7.66 -0.17 4.98
C ALA A 62 -8.41 -0.07 6.31
N GLN A 63 -9.70 0.32 6.29
CA GLN A 63 -10.55 0.27 7.49
C GLN A 63 -10.66 -1.15 8.05
N LYS A 64 -10.85 -2.14 7.17
CA LYS A 64 -10.93 -3.54 7.58
C LYS A 64 -9.61 -4.01 8.20
N ALA A 65 -8.49 -3.77 7.54
CA ALA A 65 -7.17 -4.13 8.07
C ALA A 65 -6.87 -3.43 9.40
N LEU A 66 -7.26 -2.15 9.56
CA LEU A 66 -7.07 -1.41 10.81
C LEU A 66 -7.84 -2.03 11.99
N ASN A 67 -8.99 -2.66 11.74
CA ASN A 67 -9.83 -3.27 12.78
C ASN A 67 -9.51 -4.75 13.02
N ASP A 68 -9.16 -5.48 11.95
CA ASP A 68 -9.13 -6.94 11.95
C ASP A 68 -7.70 -7.53 11.98
N THR A 69 -6.65 -6.71 11.81
CA THR A 69 -5.25 -7.18 11.70
C THR A 69 -4.40 -6.72 12.88
N ASP A 70 -3.51 -7.59 13.36
CA ASP A 70 -2.51 -7.20 14.36
C ASP A 70 -1.56 -6.13 13.80
N ARG A 71 -1.08 -5.24 14.66
CA ARG A 71 -0.20 -4.12 14.24
C ARG A 71 1.12 -4.61 13.66
N HIS A 72 1.66 -5.69 14.20
CA HIS A 72 2.90 -6.30 13.72
C HIS A 72 2.70 -6.86 12.30
N ASP A 73 1.65 -7.65 12.10
CA ASP A 73 1.33 -8.25 10.80
C ASP A 73 1.11 -7.20 9.72
N ALA A 74 0.40 -6.12 10.06
CA ALA A 74 0.20 -4.98 9.17
C ALA A 74 1.52 -4.27 8.82
N ALA A 75 2.43 -4.13 9.79
CA ALA A 75 3.75 -3.53 9.59
C ALA A 75 4.60 -4.34 8.61
N VAL A 76 4.63 -5.66 8.81
CA VAL A 76 5.36 -6.59 7.96
C VAL A 76 4.79 -6.60 6.54
N ALA A 77 3.46 -6.69 6.41
CA ALA A 77 2.77 -6.67 5.11
C ALA A 77 2.99 -5.39 4.30
N LEU A 78 3.06 -4.24 4.97
CA LEU A 78 3.21 -2.93 4.34
C LEU A 78 4.67 -2.47 4.25
N VAL A 79 5.61 -3.27 4.78
CA VAL A 79 7.06 -2.98 4.81
C VAL A 79 7.35 -1.62 5.46
N VAL A 80 6.70 -1.36 6.59
CA VAL A 80 6.86 -0.12 7.38
C VAL A 80 6.91 -0.46 8.87
N SER A 81 7.20 0.52 9.73
CA SER A 81 7.04 0.33 11.17
C SER A 81 5.56 0.16 11.56
N GLU A 82 5.26 -0.41 12.73
CA GLU A 82 3.88 -0.56 13.23
C GLU A 82 3.11 0.77 13.29
N ASN A 83 3.77 1.83 13.75
CA ASN A 83 3.20 3.18 13.75
C ASN A 83 3.00 3.71 12.32
N GLY A 84 3.90 3.36 11.41
CA GLY A 84 3.78 3.64 9.99
C GLY A 84 2.59 2.93 9.34
N ALA A 85 2.40 1.64 9.62
CA ALA A 85 1.26 0.86 9.14
C ALA A 85 -0.05 1.42 9.66
N ARG A 86 -0.15 1.70 10.97
CA ARG A 86 -1.33 2.33 11.56
C ARG A 86 -1.66 3.68 10.92
N SER A 87 -0.64 4.51 10.69
CA SER A 87 -0.81 5.82 10.05
C SER A 87 -1.24 5.69 8.58
N LEU A 88 -0.64 4.76 7.84
CA LEU A 88 -0.95 4.51 6.44
C LEU A 88 -2.37 3.96 6.27
N LEU A 89 -2.76 2.98 7.07
CA LEU A 89 -4.11 2.39 7.06
C LEU A 89 -5.17 3.42 7.46
N ALA A 90 -4.91 4.25 8.48
CA ALA A 90 -5.84 5.32 8.84
C ALA A 90 -5.97 6.37 7.74
N HIS A 91 -4.87 6.75 7.10
CA HIS A 91 -4.88 7.70 5.98
C HIS A 91 -5.67 7.18 4.77
N LEU A 92 -5.44 5.92 4.39
CA LEU A 92 -6.16 5.27 3.29
C LEU A 92 -7.64 5.05 3.65
N GLY A 93 -7.90 4.68 4.91
CA GLY A 93 -9.24 4.43 5.44
C GLY A 93 -10.07 5.68 5.72
N ASP A 94 -9.49 6.88 5.62
CA ASP A 94 -10.14 8.13 6.03
C ASP A 94 -10.64 8.08 7.49
N VAL A 95 -9.81 7.51 8.38
CA VAL A 95 -10.09 7.32 9.80
C VAL A 95 -9.25 8.29 10.62
N SER A 96 -9.89 9.00 11.56
CA SER A 96 -9.16 9.81 12.54
C SER A 96 -8.51 8.93 13.60
N LEU A 97 -7.21 9.07 13.81
CA LEU A 97 -6.46 8.37 14.87
C LEU A 97 -6.63 9.00 16.27
N TYR A 98 -7.21 10.19 16.34
CA TYR A 98 -7.38 10.98 17.57
C TYR A 98 -8.86 11.25 17.89
N GLY A 99 -9.76 10.44 17.33
CA GLY A 99 -11.20 10.47 17.63
C GLY A 99 -11.52 9.85 18.98
#